data_AF-A0A3D1VTS1-F1
#
_entry.id   AF-A0A3D1VTS1-F1
#
_cell.length_a   1.000
_cell.length_b   1.000
_cell.length_c   1.000
_cell.angle_alpha   90.00
_cell.angle_beta   90.00
_cell.angle_gamma   90.00
#
_symmetry.space_group_name_H-M   'P 1'
#
loop_
_entity.id
_entity.type
_entity.pdbx_description
1 polymer ?
#
loop_
_entity_poly.entity_id
_entity_poly.type
_entity_poly.pdbx_seq_one_letter_code
_entity_poly.pdbx_strand_id
1 'polypeptide(L)'
;MAGFFGLFNYTKPGPGIAKKKEMENYSYGNMFVQIGRKFSKLMGLNLLYLSMNFPLFFGAIALSGRFNIPYQTPATTGYQTISGLSHYVFDPAAVVMEGLHGHMTTSSYPGTTSTVLYYLTLLVLLTFGVSTAALTLVNRNLAKGEYSELAHDFFGAIKKNFRQAFFVGILDLGLLFVIA
;
A
#
# COMPACT_ATOMS: atom_id res chain seq x y z
N MET A 1 -46.61 19.45 -8.27
CA MET A 1 -46.13 19.37 -9.66
C MET A 1 -45.08 18.29 -9.74
N ALA A 2 -45.39 17.18 -10.41
CA ALA A 2 -44.49 16.03 -10.54
C ALA A 2 -43.50 16.27 -11.69
N GLY A 3 -42.20 16.15 -11.39
CA GLY A 3 -41.15 16.19 -12.40
C GLY A 3 -41.23 15.00 -13.36
N PHE A 4 -40.89 15.27 -14.62
CA PHE A 4 -40.79 14.34 -15.74
C PHE A 4 -40.03 13.07 -15.30
N PHE A 5 -40.72 11.93 -15.24
CA PHE A 5 -40.17 10.60 -14.90
C PHE A 5 -39.75 10.31 -13.44
N GLY A 6 -40.24 11.04 -12.44
CA GLY A 6 -40.10 10.61 -11.02
C GLY A 6 -38.66 10.48 -10.50
N LEU A 7 -37.69 10.92 -11.30
CA LEU A 7 -36.34 11.35 -10.92
C LEU A 7 -36.54 12.64 -10.12
N PHE A 8 -35.92 12.76 -8.94
CA PHE A 8 -36.07 13.90 -8.00
C PHE A 8 -37.31 13.95 -7.13
N ASN A 9 -38.04 12.83 -6.94
CA ASN A 9 -39.08 12.78 -5.90
C ASN A 9 -38.50 12.39 -4.53
N TYR A 10 -38.13 13.39 -3.73
CA TYR A 10 -37.55 13.26 -2.39
C TYR A 10 -38.57 12.96 -1.27
N THR A 11 -39.88 12.93 -1.57
CA THR A 11 -40.93 12.61 -0.59
C THR A 11 -41.35 11.14 -0.61
N LYS A 12 -40.68 10.31 -1.41
CA LYS A 12 -40.90 8.86 -1.36
C LYS A 12 -40.38 8.32 -0.02
N PRO A 13 -41.19 7.59 0.76
CA PRO A 13 -40.66 6.82 1.88
C PRO A 13 -39.57 5.92 1.32
N GLY A 14 -38.35 6.08 1.84
CA GLY A 14 -37.19 5.33 1.38
C GLY A 14 -37.50 3.83 1.38
N PRO A 15 -37.02 3.05 0.40
CA PRO A 15 -37.33 1.63 0.33
C PRO A 15 -36.96 0.98 1.66
N GLY A 16 -37.99 0.61 2.43
CA GLY A 16 -37.84 0.02 3.74
C GLY A 16 -37.01 -1.23 3.62
N ILE A 17 -35.77 -1.18 4.09
CA ILE A 17 -34.85 -2.30 3.97
C ILE A 17 -35.37 -3.38 4.91
N ALA A 18 -35.82 -4.50 4.34
CA ALA A 18 -36.14 -5.69 5.10
C ALA A 18 -34.96 -5.99 6.02
N LYS A 19 -35.19 -6.02 7.34
CA LYS A 19 -34.20 -6.49 8.32
C LYS A 19 -33.82 -7.91 7.90
N LYS A 20 -32.73 -8.05 7.16
CA LYS A 20 -32.22 -9.34 6.72
C LYS A 20 -31.82 -10.03 8.01
N LYS A 21 -32.62 -11.01 8.47
CA LYS A 21 -32.38 -11.76 9.72
C LYS A 21 -30.89 -12.03 9.86
N GLU A 22 -30.26 -11.37 10.83
CA GLU A 22 -28.94 -11.75 11.27
C GLU A 22 -29.01 -13.21 11.71
N MET A 23 -27.99 -14.00 11.38
CA MET A 23 -27.97 -15.38 11.85
C MET A 23 -27.80 -15.32 13.37
N GLU A 24 -28.84 -15.75 14.09
CA GLU A 24 -28.92 -15.77 15.56
C GLU A 24 -27.85 -16.69 16.20
N ASN A 25 -27.27 -17.60 15.40
CA ASN A 25 -26.24 -18.54 15.84
C ASN A 25 -24.86 -18.20 15.25
N TYR A 26 -23.99 -17.65 16.10
CA TYR A 26 -22.57 -17.45 15.82
C TYR A 26 -21.81 -18.80 15.91
N SER A 27 -21.81 -19.55 14.80
CA SER A 27 -20.97 -20.75 14.64
C SER A 27 -19.81 -20.47 13.69
N TYR A 28 -18.67 -21.15 13.88
CA TYR A 28 -17.50 -21.05 12.99
C TYR A 28 -17.86 -21.32 11.53
N GLY A 29 -18.75 -22.29 11.25
CA GLY A 29 -19.23 -22.54 9.88
C GLY A 29 -20.05 -21.38 9.32
N ASN A 30 -20.88 -20.76 10.16
CA ASN A 30 -21.73 -19.63 9.76
C ASN A 30 -20.91 -18.36 9.46
N MET A 31 -19.72 -18.20 10.06
CA MET A 31 -18.81 -17.10 9.74
C MET A 31 -18.40 -17.12 8.26
N PHE A 32 -17.98 -18.27 7.72
CA PHE A 32 -17.60 -18.39 6.32
C PHE A 32 -18.76 -18.15 5.37
N VAL A 33 -19.96 -18.63 5.73
CA VAL A 33 -21.18 -18.35 4.97
C VAL A 33 -21.47 -16.85 4.95
N GLN A 34 -21.27 -16.14 6.07
CA GLN A 34 -21.44 -14.69 6.13
C GLN A 34 -20.39 -13.93 5.30
N ILE A 35 -19.12 -14.34 5.34
CA ILE A 35 -18.05 -13.79 4.50
C ILE A 35 -18.40 -13.98 3.03
N GLY A 36 -18.82 -15.18 2.62
CA GLY A 36 -19.25 -15.47 1.25
C GLY A 36 -20.44 -14.61 0.81
N ARG A 37 -21.45 -14.46 1.67
CA ARG A 37 -22.64 -13.62 1.39
C ARG A 37 -22.32 -12.13 1.27
N LYS A 38 -21.31 -11.65 1.97
CA LYS A 38 -20.89 -10.23 1.98
C LYS A 38 -19.62 -10.00 1.16
N PHE A 39 -19.15 -10.99 0.41
CA PHE A 39 -17.87 -10.97 -0.28
C PHE A 39 -17.69 -9.75 -1.19
N SER A 40 -18.71 -9.42 -2.01
CA SER A 40 -18.65 -8.23 -2.88
C SER A 40 -18.52 -6.92 -2.09
N LYS A 41 -19.18 -6.81 -0.93
CA LYS A 41 -19.07 -5.62 -0.07
C LYS A 41 -17.70 -5.53 0.62
N LEU A 42 -17.18 -6.66 1.09
CA LEU A 42 -15.84 -6.75 1.66
C LEU A 42 -14.77 -6.42 0.62
N MET A 43 -14.95 -6.88 -0.62
CA MET A 43 -14.04 -6.56 -1.71
C MET A 43 -14.11 -5.08 -2.09
N GLY A 44 -15.31 -4.50 -2.17
CA GLY A 44 -15.49 -3.06 -2.36
C GLY A 44 -14.84 -2.24 -1.24
N LEU A 45 -14.93 -2.69 0.02
CA LEU A 45 -14.25 -2.04 1.14
C LEU A 45 -12.73 -2.10 1.03
N ASN A 46 -12.17 -3.24 0.64
CA ASN A 46 -10.73 -3.39 0.42
C ASN A 46 -10.25 -2.53 -0.76
N LEU A 47 -11.06 -2.38 -1.81
CA LEU A 47 -10.75 -1.49 -2.92
C LEU A 47 -10.76 -0.01 -2.48
N LEU A 48 -11.69 0.40 -1.63
CA LEU A 48 -11.69 1.74 -1.04
C LEU A 48 -10.46 1.96 -0.16
N TYR A 49 -10.10 0.97 0.67
CA TYR A 49 -8.89 0.99 1.48
C TYR A 49 -7.62 1.13 0.62
N LEU A 50 -7.55 0.38 -0.49
CA LEU A 50 -6.44 0.47 -1.45
C LEU A 50 -6.40 1.84 -2.13
N SER A 51 -7.56 2.39 -2.51
CA SER A 51 -7.64 3.71 -3.14
C SER A 51 -7.19 4.84 -2.22
N MET A 52 -7.45 4.74 -0.91
CA MET A 52 -7.00 5.71 0.08
C MET A 52 -5.49 5.59 0.34
N ASN A 53 -4.96 4.37 0.28
CA ASN A 53 -3.53 4.09 0.37
C ASN A 53 -2.84 4.16 -1.02
N PHE A 54 -3.34 4.99 -1.94
CA PHE A 54 -2.71 5.18 -3.25
C PHE A 54 -1.21 5.53 -3.20
N PRO A 55 -0.67 6.23 -2.17
CA PRO A 55 0.76 6.50 -2.12
C PRO A 55 1.68 5.26 -2.12
N LEU A 56 1.16 4.06 -1.79
CA LEU A 56 1.88 2.79 -1.93
C LEU A 56 2.27 2.47 -3.39
N PHE A 57 1.45 2.90 -4.36
CA PHE A 57 1.75 2.67 -5.79
C PHE A 57 3.03 3.38 -6.22
N PHE A 58 3.31 4.58 -5.69
CA PHE A 58 4.57 5.28 -5.99
C PHE A 58 5.79 4.48 -5.54
N GLY A 59 5.67 3.74 -4.43
CA GLY A 59 6.77 2.96 -3.87
C GLY A 59 7.00 1.67 -4.61
N ALA A 60 5.93 1.00 -5.01
CA ALA A 60 6.02 -0.14 -5.90
C ALA A 60 6.72 0.25 -7.23
N ILE A 61 6.41 1.43 -7.78
CA ILE A 61 7.06 1.94 -8.98
C ILE A 61 8.53 2.31 -8.72
N ALA A 62 8.85 2.95 -7.59
CA ALA A 62 10.22 3.30 -7.23
C ALA A 62 11.11 2.05 -7.03
N LEU A 63 10.59 1.04 -6.33
CA LEU A 63 11.26 -0.24 -6.10
C LEU A 63 11.47 -1.05 -7.38
N SER A 64 10.61 -0.88 -8.38
CA SER A 64 10.77 -1.53 -9.68
C SER A 64 12.04 -1.13 -10.42
N GLY A 65 12.73 -0.06 -9.99
CA GLY A 65 14.01 0.37 -10.53
C GLY A 65 13.97 0.91 -11.97
N ARG A 66 12.77 1.06 -12.56
CA ARG A 66 12.60 1.50 -13.97
C ARG A 66 13.19 2.89 -14.25
N PHE A 67 13.25 3.75 -13.24
CA PHE A 67 13.78 5.12 -13.34
C PHE A 67 15.17 5.26 -12.72
N ASN A 68 15.80 4.16 -12.33
CA ASN A 68 17.16 4.18 -11.82
C ASN A 68 18.15 4.22 -12.97
N ILE A 69 19.28 4.90 -12.74
CA ILE A 69 20.29 5.06 -13.77
C ILE A 69 21.34 3.95 -13.57
N PRO A 70 21.64 3.15 -14.61
CA PRO A 70 22.65 2.12 -14.52
C PRO A 70 24.04 2.74 -14.50
N TYR A 71 24.90 2.24 -13.62
CA TYR A 71 26.31 2.61 -13.56
C TYR A 71 27.17 1.37 -13.35
N GLN A 72 28.33 1.35 -13.99
CA GLN A 72 29.27 0.24 -13.88
C GLN A 72 30.08 0.42 -12.60
N THR A 73 29.87 -0.47 -11.64
CA THR A 73 30.67 -0.53 -10.42
C THR A 73 31.63 -1.70 -10.48
N PRO A 74 32.81 -1.57 -9.88
CA PRO A 74 33.68 -2.72 -9.68
C PRO A 74 32.98 -3.85 -8.92
N ALA A 75 33.05 -5.08 -9.44
CA ALA A 75 32.44 -6.26 -8.79
C ALA A 75 33.10 -6.60 -7.45
N THR A 76 34.37 -6.24 -7.29
CA THR A 76 35.19 -6.58 -6.13
C THR A 76 35.81 -5.33 -5.52
N THR A 77 35.88 -5.28 -4.20
CA THR A 77 36.51 -4.18 -3.44
C THR A 77 37.98 -3.99 -3.82
N GLY A 78 38.65 -5.06 -4.27
CA GLY A 78 40.05 -5.06 -4.72
C GLY A 78 40.26 -4.72 -6.20
N TYR A 79 39.21 -4.41 -6.96
CA TYR A 79 39.31 -4.14 -8.40
C TYR A 79 40.36 -3.07 -8.71
N GLN A 80 40.35 -1.93 -8.01
CA GLN A 80 41.28 -0.82 -8.28
C GLN A 80 42.73 -1.22 -8.05
N THR A 81 43.00 -2.00 -7.00
CA THR A 81 44.35 -2.51 -6.71
C THR A 81 44.79 -3.54 -7.73
N ILE A 82 43.89 -4.44 -8.13
CA ILE A 82 44.21 -5.54 -9.08
C ILE A 82 44.39 -4.99 -10.50
N SER A 83 43.49 -4.12 -10.97
CA SER A 83 43.58 -3.46 -12.28
C SER A 83 44.77 -2.51 -12.36
N GLY A 84 45.14 -1.87 -11.24
CA GLY A 84 46.34 -1.06 -11.16
C GLY A 84 47.60 -1.92 -11.24
N LEU A 85 47.68 -2.99 -10.45
CA LEU A 85 48.81 -3.93 -10.46
C LEU A 85 49.04 -4.55 -11.84
N SER A 86 47.98 -4.96 -12.55
CA SER A 86 48.12 -5.55 -13.89
C SER A 86 48.62 -4.57 -14.96
N HIS A 87 48.32 -3.27 -14.82
CA HIS A 87 48.80 -2.25 -15.77
C HIS A 87 50.27 -1.86 -15.54
N TYR A 88 50.79 -2.00 -14.33
CA TYR A 88 52.18 -1.61 -13.99
C TYR A 88 53.13 -2.80 -13.85
N VAL A 89 52.61 -3.99 -13.53
CA VAL A 89 53.40 -5.23 -13.33
C VAL A 89 52.96 -6.26 -14.36
N PHE A 90 53.85 -6.54 -15.32
CA PHE A 90 53.65 -7.59 -16.33
C PHE A 90 53.92 -9.00 -15.75
N ASP A 91 53.26 -9.35 -14.65
CA ASP A 91 53.27 -10.70 -14.08
C ASP A 91 52.02 -11.46 -14.59
N PRO A 92 52.19 -12.66 -15.18
CA PRO A 92 51.07 -13.54 -15.52
C PRO A 92 50.04 -13.73 -14.39
N ALA A 93 50.47 -13.74 -13.13
CA ALA A 93 49.57 -13.87 -11.99
C ALA A 93 48.65 -12.63 -11.80
N ALA A 94 49.15 -11.43 -12.08
CA ALA A 94 48.39 -10.18 -11.97
C ALA A 94 47.33 -10.06 -13.07
N VAL A 95 47.64 -10.51 -14.29
CA VAL A 95 46.69 -10.54 -15.41
C VAL A 95 45.57 -11.56 -15.16
N VAL A 96 45.87 -12.72 -14.57
CA VAL A 96 44.86 -13.72 -14.19
C VAL A 96 43.95 -13.19 -13.08
N MET A 97 44.50 -12.46 -12.11
CA MET A 97 43.73 -11.81 -11.04
C MET A 97 42.78 -10.74 -11.60
N GLU A 98 43.21 -9.94 -12.57
CA GLU A 98 42.32 -8.99 -13.26
C GLU A 98 41.25 -9.73 -14.08
N GLY A 99 41.59 -10.84 -14.73
CA GLY A 99 40.62 -11.67 -15.44
C GLY A 99 39.55 -12.30 -14.54
N LEU A 100 39.87 -12.60 -13.28
CA LEU A 100 38.93 -13.20 -12.31
C LEU A 100 38.12 -12.15 -11.52
N HIS A 101 38.74 -11.04 -11.15
CA HIS A 101 38.17 -10.07 -10.20
C HIS A 101 38.00 -8.66 -10.77
N GLY A 102 38.52 -8.40 -11.98
CA GLY A 102 38.44 -7.16 -12.73
C GLY A 102 37.18 -7.00 -13.57
N HIS A 103 36.07 -7.63 -13.18
CA HIS A 103 34.79 -7.44 -13.85
C HIS A 103 34.01 -6.27 -13.24
N MET A 104 33.31 -5.52 -14.09
CA MET A 104 32.37 -4.49 -13.67
C MET A 104 30.97 -5.11 -13.60
N THR A 105 30.23 -4.81 -12.55
CA THR A 105 28.81 -5.12 -12.41
C THR A 105 27.97 -3.88 -12.63
N THR A 106 26.80 -4.03 -13.24
CA THR A 106 25.83 -2.93 -13.34
C THR A 106 25.13 -2.75 -12.01
N SER A 107 25.49 -1.72 -11.25
CA SER A 107 24.70 -1.26 -10.11
C SER A 107 23.73 -0.18 -10.55
N SER A 108 22.65 0.01 -9.78
CA SER A 108 21.55 0.90 -10.16
C SER A 108 21.34 1.93 -9.05
N TYR A 109 21.48 3.23 -9.34
CA TYR A 109 21.26 4.28 -8.35
C TYR A 109 19.88 4.91 -8.53
N PRO A 110 19.19 5.28 -7.43
CA PRO A 110 17.94 6.02 -7.52
C PRO A 110 18.13 7.33 -8.28
N GLY A 111 17.55 7.43 -9.48
CA GLY A 111 17.51 8.69 -10.22
C GLY A 111 16.62 9.72 -9.52
N THR A 112 16.66 10.97 -9.98
CA THR A 112 15.84 12.06 -9.40
C THR A 112 14.36 11.70 -9.31
N THR A 113 13.82 11.04 -10.33
CA THR A 113 12.43 10.55 -10.36
C THR A 113 12.17 9.48 -9.30
N SER A 114 13.06 8.49 -9.17
CA SER A 114 12.92 7.43 -8.14
C SER A 114 12.93 8.02 -6.74
N THR A 115 13.81 9.00 -6.47
CA THR A 115 13.89 9.67 -5.17
C THR A 115 12.62 10.45 -4.84
N VAL A 116 12.05 11.17 -5.81
CA VAL A 116 10.76 11.86 -5.62
C VAL A 116 9.64 10.85 -5.32
N LEU A 117 9.59 9.72 -6.03
CA LEU A 117 8.62 8.67 -5.77
C LEU A 117 8.79 8.08 -4.36
N TYR A 118 10.02 7.88 -3.88
CA TYR A 118 10.27 7.47 -2.49
C TYR A 118 9.73 8.49 -1.48
N TYR A 119 9.93 9.80 -1.70
CA TYR A 119 9.34 10.80 -0.80
C TYR A 119 7.81 10.80 -0.84
N LEU A 120 7.20 10.63 -2.01
CA LEU A 120 5.74 10.53 -2.13
C LEU A 120 5.18 9.30 -1.39
N THR A 121 5.95 8.23 -1.25
CA THR A 121 5.52 7.05 -0.46
C THR A 121 5.45 7.30 1.02
N LEU A 122 6.18 8.28 1.56
CA LEU A 122 6.12 8.60 2.97
C LEU A 122 4.73 9.10 3.37
N LEU A 123 3.93 9.59 2.42
CA LEU A 123 2.52 9.93 2.66
C LEU A 123 1.68 8.71 3.09
N VAL A 124 2.11 7.48 2.76
CA VAL A 124 1.46 6.24 3.24
C VAL A 124 1.36 6.23 4.76
N LEU A 125 2.38 6.73 5.46
CA LEU A 125 2.45 6.72 6.91
C LEU A 125 1.25 7.47 7.53
N LEU A 126 0.77 8.50 6.85
CA LEU A 126 -0.39 9.28 7.25
C LEU A 126 -1.70 8.64 6.78
N THR A 127 -1.73 8.08 5.57
CA THR A 127 -2.95 7.45 5.03
C THR A 127 -3.29 6.12 5.70
N PHE A 128 -2.29 5.37 6.16
CA PHE A 128 -2.48 4.02 6.71
C PHE A 128 -3.27 4.03 8.02
N GLY A 129 -2.93 4.94 8.95
CA GLY A 129 -3.65 5.10 10.21
C GLY A 129 -5.12 5.50 9.99
N VAL A 130 -5.35 6.48 9.11
CA VAL A 130 -6.69 6.99 8.76
C VAL A 130 -7.55 5.94 8.07
N SER A 131 -6.97 5.21 7.12
CA SER A 131 -7.66 4.18 6.34
C SER A 131 -8.03 2.95 7.20
N THR A 132 -7.17 2.57 8.15
CA THR A 132 -7.40 1.43 9.06
C THR A 132 -8.56 1.71 10.04
N ALA A 133 -8.66 2.93 10.56
CA ALA A 133 -9.78 3.33 11.42
C ALA A 133 -11.13 3.29 10.68
N ALA A 134 -11.15 3.64 9.39
CA ALA A 134 -12.35 3.59 8.57
C ALA A 134 -12.75 2.15 8.21
N LEU A 135 -11.77 1.31 7.84
CA LEU A 135 -11.98 -0.09 7.50
C LEU A 135 -12.57 -0.87 8.67
N THR A 136 -12.06 -0.67 9.89
CA THR A 136 -12.56 -1.36 11.08
C THR A 136 -14.01 -1.00 11.43
N LEU A 137 -14.39 0.28 11.31
CA LEU A 137 -15.78 0.71 11.54
C LEU A 137 -16.75 0.15 10.51
N VAL A 138 -16.41 0.22 9.21
CA VAL A 138 -17.28 -0.32 8.17
C VAL A 138 -17.36 -1.84 8.26
N ASN A 139 -16.26 -2.54 8.53
CA ASN A 139 -16.29 -3.99 8.78
C ASN A 139 -17.17 -4.36 9.97
N ARG A 140 -17.16 -3.56 11.04
CA ARG A 140 -18.04 -3.78 12.20
C ARG A 140 -19.51 -3.64 11.81
N ASN A 141 -19.88 -2.62 11.05
CA ASN A 141 -21.26 -2.42 10.60
C ASN A 141 -21.69 -3.52 9.61
N LEU A 142 -20.78 -3.96 8.74
CA LEU A 142 -21.00 -5.10 7.85
C LEU A 142 -21.18 -6.40 8.65
N ALA A 143 -20.42 -6.63 9.72
CA ALA A 143 -20.56 -7.78 10.61
C ALA A 143 -21.91 -7.76 11.36
N LYS A 144 -22.34 -6.58 11.80
CA LYS A 144 -23.66 -6.34 12.42
C LYS A 144 -24.84 -6.40 11.45
N GLY A 145 -24.63 -6.70 10.16
CA GLY A 145 -25.76 -6.77 9.23
C GLY A 145 -26.39 -5.43 8.85
N GLU A 146 -25.91 -4.31 9.38
CA GLU A 146 -26.43 -2.97 9.12
C GLU A 146 -26.26 -2.61 7.64
N TYR A 147 -27.21 -1.83 7.11
CA TYR A 147 -27.05 -1.25 5.78
C TYR A 147 -25.88 -0.27 5.83
N SER A 148 -24.88 -0.53 5.01
CA SER A 148 -23.71 0.33 4.89
C SER A 148 -23.48 0.65 3.42
N GLU A 149 -23.45 1.95 3.13
CA GLU A 149 -22.98 2.52 1.87
C GLU A 149 -21.48 2.68 1.97
N LEU A 150 -20.75 1.72 1.38
CA LEU A 150 -19.32 1.52 1.60
C LEU A 150 -18.51 2.82 1.52
N ALA A 151 -18.71 3.64 0.48
CA ALA A 151 -17.94 4.87 0.30
C ALA A 151 -18.35 5.98 1.29
N HIS A 152 -19.65 6.22 1.47
CA HIS A 152 -20.15 7.28 2.34
C HIS A 152 -19.79 7.01 3.80
N ASP A 153 -19.98 5.77 4.26
CA ASP A 153 -19.65 5.39 5.63
C ASP A 153 -18.13 5.38 5.87
N PHE A 154 -17.34 5.02 4.86
CA PHE A 154 -15.88 5.06 4.93
C PHE A 154 -15.34 6.49 5.08
N PHE A 155 -15.73 7.42 4.21
CA PHE A 155 -15.29 8.81 4.33
C PHE A 155 -15.88 9.52 5.56
N GLY A 156 -17.12 9.17 5.94
CA GLY A 156 -17.73 9.65 7.18
C GLY A 156 -16.96 9.18 8.43
N ALA A 157 -16.56 7.91 8.46
CA ALA A 157 -15.75 7.34 9.54
C ALA A 157 -14.37 8.01 9.65
N ILE A 158 -13.72 8.28 8.51
CA ILE A 158 -12.45 9.03 8.46
C ILE A 158 -12.62 10.39 9.12
N LYS A 159 -13.62 11.18 8.71
CA LYS A 159 -13.80 12.55 9.20
C LYS A 159 -14.10 12.58 10.71
N LYS A 160 -14.85 11.61 11.21
CA LYS A 160 -15.21 11.51 12.62
C LYS A 160 -14.01 11.14 13.52
N ASN A 161 -13.15 10.25 13.04
CA ASN A 161 -12.06 9.68 13.84
C ASN A 161 -10.66 10.19 13.45
N PHE A 162 -10.57 11.22 12.61
CA PHE A 162 -9.31 11.71 12.05
C PHE A 162 -8.23 12.00 13.10
N ARG A 163 -8.61 12.61 14.23
CA ARG A 163 -7.67 12.90 15.32
C ARG A 163 -7.10 11.62 15.95
N GLN A 164 -7.94 10.63 16.21
CA GLN A 164 -7.50 9.36 16.80
C GLN A 164 -6.63 8.58 15.83
N ALA A 165 -7.04 8.53 14.56
CA ALA A 165 -6.30 7.84 13.53
C ALA A 165 -4.93 8.46 13.23
N PHE A 166 -4.80 9.78 13.36
CA PHE A 166 -3.53 10.48 13.25
C PHE A 166 -2.56 10.08 14.37
N PHE A 167 -3.02 9.98 15.62
CA PHE A 167 -2.18 9.51 16.74
C PHE A 167 -1.74 8.05 16.56
N VAL A 168 -2.62 7.18 16.05
CA VAL A 168 -2.25 5.80 15.72
C VAL A 168 -1.17 5.78 14.63
N GLY A 169 -1.28 6.61 13.60
CA GLY A 169 -0.24 6.74 12.58
C GLY A 169 1.13 7.19 13.13
N ILE A 170 1.15 8.08 14.14
CA ILE A 170 2.39 8.47 14.83
C ILE A 170 2.97 7.30 15.65
N LEU A 171 2.12 6.51 16.31
CA LEU A 171 2.58 5.32 17.04
C LEU A 171 3.17 4.27 16.08
N ASP A 172 2.51 4.03 14.95
CA ASP A 172 3.01 3.11 13.92
C ASP A 172 4.37 3.57 13.36
N LEU A 173 4.57 4.89 13.21
CA LEU A 173 5.86 5.48 12.85
C LEU A 173 6.95 5.24 13.91
N GLY A 174 6.61 5.45 15.17
CA GLY A 174 7.53 5.20 16.28
C GLY A 174 7.95 3.73 16.35
N LEU A 175 7.01 2.80 16.14
CA LEU A 175 7.30 1.36 16.08
C LEU A 175 8.17 0.99 14.89
N LEU A 176 7.91 1.55 13.71
CA LEU A 176 8.75 1.34 12.53
C LEU A 176 10.19 1.80 12.78
N PHE A 177 10.39 2.96 13.43
CA PHE A 177 11.73 3.45 13.75
C PHE A 177 12.48 2.58 14.75
N VAL A 178 11.78 1.91 15.68
CA VAL A 178 12.42 0.98 16.64
C VAL A 178 12.85 -0.34 15.97
N ILE A 179 12.16 -0.75 14.91
CA ILE A 179 12.41 -2.02 14.20
C ILE A 179 13.47 -1.86 13.10
N ALA A 180 13.56 -0.68 12.47
CA ALA A 180 14.51 -0.37 11.40
C ALA A 180 15.94 -0.12 11.91
#